data_AF-A0A7Y0EKP7-F1
#
_entry.id   AF-A0A7Y0EKP7-F1
#
_cell.length_a   1.000
_cell.length_b   1.000
_cell.length_c   1.000
_cell.angle_alpha   90.00
_cell.angle_beta   90.00
_cell.angle_gamma   90.00
#
_symmetry.space_group_name_H-M   'P 1'
#
loop_
_entity.id
_entity.type
_entity.pdbx_description
1 polymer ?
#
loop_
_entity_poly.entity_id
_entity_poly.type
_entity_poly.pdbx_seq_one_letter_code
_entity_poly.pdbx_strand_id
1 'polypeptide(L)'
;MIELAYLTDMNKVKALTDEVQNIIEGILHVLDSEYGTSRDKYEDDGGYVVVIEKEEDFQIIKDKIYIDCDSIIPEYVDKIVCSNDKTYTNSLILCNNEYAISLIIPMELLPQNLKDYIID
;
A
#
# COMPACT_ATOMS: atom_id res chain seq x y z
N MET A 1 0.49 3.92 -10.85
CA MET A 1 0.71 3.04 -9.68
C MET A 1 2.14 2.54 -9.65
N ILE A 2 2.70 2.45 -8.44
CA ILE A 2 4.04 1.90 -8.19
C ILE A 2 3.88 0.67 -7.30
N GLU A 3 4.49 -0.45 -7.69
CA GLU A 3 4.55 -1.66 -6.87
C GLU A 3 5.97 -1.82 -6.31
N LEU A 4 6.03 -2.08 -5.00
CA LEU A 4 7.26 -2.36 -4.28
C LEU A 4 7.11 -3.69 -3.56
N ALA A 5 7.92 -4.67 -3.97
CA ALA A 5 8.03 -5.94 -3.28
C ALA A 5 9.22 -5.93 -2.33
N TYR A 6 10.39 -5.47 -2.76
CA TYR A 6 11.59 -5.63 -1.95
C TYR A 6 12.07 -4.32 -1.39
N LEU A 7 12.86 -4.35 -0.31
CA LEU A 7 13.51 -3.16 0.22
C LEU A 7 14.39 -2.45 -0.83
N THR A 8 14.93 -3.21 -1.78
CA THR A 8 15.70 -2.67 -2.92
C THR A 8 14.86 -1.84 -3.90
N ASP A 9 13.53 -1.95 -3.85
CA ASP A 9 12.58 -1.16 -4.66
C ASP A 9 12.41 0.28 -4.18
N MET A 10 12.94 0.65 -3.00
CA MET A 10 12.80 2.00 -2.42
C MET A 10 13.24 3.12 -3.36
N ASN A 11 14.11 2.81 -4.34
CA ASN A 11 14.50 3.75 -5.38
C ASN A 11 13.31 4.26 -6.23
N LYS A 12 12.21 3.51 -6.34
CA LYS A 12 11.01 3.86 -7.13
C LYS A 12 10.18 4.98 -6.50
N VAL A 13 10.31 5.19 -5.18
CA VAL A 13 9.45 6.11 -4.41
C VAL A 13 10.20 7.31 -3.83
N LYS A 14 11.43 7.59 -4.32
CA LYS A 14 12.26 8.73 -3.89
C LYS A 14 11.61 10.11 -4.07
N ALA A 15 10.57 10.21 -4.89
CA ALA A 15 9.83 11.45 -5.10
C ALA A 15 8.71 11.67 -4.07
N LEU A 16 8.38 10.65 -3.27
CA LEU A 16 7.41 10.77 -2.17
C LEU A 16 8.06 11.45 -0.96
N THR A 17 7.25 11.85 0.01
CA THR A 17 7.73 12.44 1.26
C THR A 17 8.45 11.40 2.12
N ASP A 18 9.34 11.86 2.99
CA ASP A 18 10.11 10.99 3.87
C ASP A 18 9.19 10.17 4.79
N GLU A 19 8.07 10.74 5.25
CA GLU A 19 7.10 10.03 6.09
C GLU A 19 6.45 8.85 5.37
N VAL A 20 6.11 9.03 4.09
CA VAL A 20 5.58 7.94 3.25
C VAL A 20 6.67 6.91 2.97
N GLN A 21 7.88 7.36 2.62
CA GLN A 21 9.02 6.46 2.38
C GLN A 21 9.32 5.61 3.62
N ASN A 22 9.32 6.19 4.82
CA ASN A 22 9.60 5.47 6.07
C ASN A 22 8.55 4.38 6.37
N ILE A 23 7.26 4.66 6.12
CA ILE A 23 6.20 3.67 6.27
C ILE A 23 6.38 2.51 5.29
N ILE A 24 6.65 2.82 4.02
CA ILE A 24 6.90 1.82 2.98
C ILE A 24 8.14 0.99 3.32
N GLU A 25 9.24 1.62 3.75
CA GLU A 25 10.48 0.96 4.14
C GLU A 25 10.25 -0.01 5.30
N GLY A 26 9.48 0.40 6.32
CA GLY A 26 9.13 -0.45 7.45
C GLY A 26 8.36 -1.70 7.03
N ILE A 27 7.36 -1.55 6.14
CA ILE A 27 6.59 -2.69 5.60
C ILE A 27 7.51 -3.64 4.81
N LEU A 28 8.33 -3.09 3.91
CA LEU A 28 9.23 -3.90 3.07
C LEU A 28 10.30 -4.60 3.88
N HIS A 29 10.80 -3.99 4.96
CA HIS A 29 11.75 -4.62 5.87
C HIS A 29 11.13 -5.84 6.56
N VAL A 30 9.88 -5.76 7.02
CA VAL A 30 9.17 -6.92 7.60
C VAL A 30 8.99 -8.00 6.53
N LEU A 31 8.53 -7.64 5.33
CA LEU A 31 8.32 -8.62 4.27
C LEU A 31 9.61 -9.33 3.85
N ASP A 32 10.71 -8.59 3.68
CA ASP A 32 12.01 -9.16 3.33
C ASP A 32 12.61 -10.02 4.46
N SER A 33 12.37 -9.65 5.73
CA SER A 33 12.81 -10.40 6.92
C SER A 33 12.07 -11.73 7.07
N GLU A 34 10.74 -11.69 6.97
CA GLU A 34 9.89 -12.84 7.31
C GLU A 34 9.63 -13.76 6.12
N TYR A 35 9.52 -13.20 4.90
CA TYR A 35 9.17 -13.95 3.68
C TYR A 35 10.30 -14.00 2.65
N GLY A 36 11.38 -13.24 2.88
CA GLY A 36 12.60 -13.30 2.08
C GLY A 36 12.68 -12.29 0.94
N THR A 37 13.92 -12.02 0.52
CA THR A 37 14.29 -11.01 -0.49
C THR A 37 14.19 -11.51 -1.94
N SER A 38 13.68 -12.73 -2.16
CA SER A 38 13.54 -13.35 -3.48
C SER A 38 12.17 -13.97 -3.74
N ARG A 39 11.18 -13.67 -2.87
CA ARG A 39 9.80 -14.16 -3.00
C ARG A 39 9.14 -13.64 -4.26
N ASP A 40 8.36 -14.45 -4.96
CA ASP A 40 7.48 -13.98 -6.00
C ASP A 40 6.27 -13.29 -5.36
N LYS A 41 6.16 -11.97 -5.55
CA LYS A 41 5.09 -11.17 -4.92
C LYS A 41 3.67 -11.61 -5.30
N TYR A 42 3.46 -12.40 -6.35
CA TYR A 42 2.12 -12.86 -6.78
C TYR A 42 1.81 -14.29 -6.37
N GLU A 43 2.83 -15.12 -6.13
CA GLU A 43 2.67 -16.56 -5.92
C GLU A 43 3.08 -17.01 -4.51
N ASP A 44 4.03 -16.31 -3.88
CA ASP A 44 4.52 -16.62 -2.55
C ASP A 44 3.78 -15.83 -1.46
N ASP A 45 3.90 -16.31 -0.22
CA ASP A 45 3.38 -15.65 0.98
C ASP A 45 4.04 -14.27 1.24
N GLY A 46 3.40 -13.50 2.12
CA GLY A 46 3.78 -12.16 2.56
C GLY A 46 2.97 -11.09 1.88
N GLY A 47 3.37 -10.72 0.65
CA GLY A 47 2.75 -9.66 -0.13
C GLY A 47 3.66 -8.47 -0.42
N TYR A 48 3.07 -7.29 -0.67
CA TYR A 48 3.75 -6.13 -1.23
C TYR A 48 3.00 -4.81 -1.01
N VAL A 49 3.66 -3.71 -1.36
CA VAL A 49 3.11 -2.35 -1.27
C VAL A 49 2.71 -1.84 -2.64
N VAL A 50 1.55 -1.18 -2.73
CA VAL A 50 1.08 -0.49 -3.92
C VAL A 50 0.86 0.98 -3.61
N VAL A 51 1.51 1.87 -4.36
CA VAL A 51 1.29 3.32 -4.29
C VAL A 51 0.36 3.75 -5.43
N ILE A 52 -0.70 4.46 -5.06
CA ILE A 52 -1.69 5.02 -5.98
C ILE A 52 -1.28 6.42 -6.38
N GLU A 53 -1.23 6.68 -7.69
CA GLU A 53 -0.80 7.98 -8.21
C GLU A 53 -1.94 8.76 -8.86
N LYS A 54 -3.00 8.08 -9.31
CA LYS A 54 -4.11 8.67 -10.06
C LYS A 54 -5.36 7.78 -10.05
N GLU A 55 -6.51 8.34 -10.39
CA GLU A 55 -7.80 7.64 -10.37
C GLU A 55 -7.82 6.39 -11.27
N GLU A 56 -7.14 6.39 -12.42
CA GLU A 56 -7.13 5.24 -13.32
C GLU A 56 -6.43 4.01 -12.73
N ASP A 57 -5.58 4.20 -11.70
CA ASP A 57 -4.92 3.09 -11.02
C ASP A 57 -5.93 2.19 -10.29
N PHE A 58 -7.06 2.71 -9.83
CA PHE A 58 -8.10 1.91 -9.17
C PHE A 58 -8.69 0.85 -10.09
N GLN A 59 -8.88 1.18 -11.37
CA GLN A 59 -9.35 0.21 -12.35
C GLN A 59 -8.29 -0.89 -12.58
N ILE A 60 -7.00 -0.51 -12.62
CA ILE A 60 -5.91 -1.48 -12.76
C ILE A 60 -5.86 -2.43 -11.55
N ILE A 61 -6.05 -1.92 -10.34
CA ILE A 61 -6.08 -2.71 -9.11
C ILE A 61 -7.26 -3.67 -9.10
N LYS A 62 -8.44 -3.19 -9.50
CA LYS A 62 -9.63 -4.03 -9.63
C LYS A 62 -9.43 -5.17 -10.62
N ASP A 63 -8.82 -4.88 -11.76
CA ASP A 63 -8.67 -5.85 -12.85
C ASP A 63 -7.51 -6.82 -12.65
N LYS A 64 -6.39 -6.38 -12.06
CA LYS A 64 -5.17 -7.20 -11.91
C LYS A 64 -4.99 -7.80 -10.53
N ILE A 65 -5.38 -7.07 -9.50
CA ILE A 65 -5.14 -7.43 -8.10
C ILE A 65 -6.46 -7.89 -7.45
N TYR A 66 -7.59 -7.74 -8.14
CA TYR A 66 -8.92 -8.15 -7.70
C TYR A 66 -9.38 -7.47 -6.40
N ILE A 67 -8.87 -6.25 -6.15
CA ILE A 67 -9.29 -5.41 -5.03
C ILE A 67 -10.21 -4.31 -5.57
N ASP A 68 -11.46 -4.30 -5.13
CA ASP A 68 -12.42 -3.24 -5.43
C ASP A 68 -12.44 -2.22 -4.29
N CYS A 69 -11.68 -1.12 -4.41
CA CYS A 69 -11.54 -0.15 -3.32
C CYS A 69 -12.86 0.51 -2.88
N ASP A 70 -13.90 0.44 -3.71
CA ASP A 70 -15.24 0.94 -3.41
C ASP A 70 -16.06 0.01 -2.49
N SER A 71 -15.62 -1.24 -2.29
CA SER A 71 -16.33 -2.23 -1.45
C SER A 71 -15.45 -3.12 -0.59
N ILE A 72 -14.12 -3.04 -0.73
CA ILE A 72 -13.17 -3.83 0.07
C ILE A 72 -13.26 -3.49 1.56
N ILE A 73 -13.11 -4.49 2.42
CA ILE A 73 -12.99 -4.30 3.87
C ILE A 73 -11.49 -4.31 4.20
N PRO A 74 -10.89 -3.17 4.59
CA PRO A 74 -9.51 -3.13 5.05
C PRO A 74 -9.39 -3.68 6.48
N GLU A 75 -8.22 -4.18 6.83
CA GLU A 75 -7.87 -4.50 8.22
C GLU A 75 -7.73 -3.21 9.05
N TYR A 76 -7.04 -2.22 8.48
CA TYR A 76 -6.96 -0.87 9.04
C TYR A 76 -6.74 0.16 7.93
N VAL A 77 -7.04 1.43 8.23
CA VAL A 77 -6.69 2.59 7.41
C VAL A 77 -6.06 3.66 8.30
N ASP A 78 -4.74 3.84 8.18
CA ASP A 78 -3.97 4.79 8.99
C ASP A 78 -3.56 6.02 8.19
N LYS A 79 -3.66 7.19 8.80
CA LYS A 79 -3.20 8.47 8.23
C LYS A 79 -1.68 8.58 8.31
N ILE A 80 -1.06 8.97 7.20
CA ILE A 80 0.35 9.37 7.11
C ILE A 80 0.36 10.89 6.89
N VAL A 81 0.51 11.64 7.98
CA VAL A 81 0.61 13.11 7.94
C VAL A 81 2.04 13.51 7.58
N CYS A 82 2.20 14.22 6.47
CA CYS A 82 3.52 14.64 6.00
C CYS A 82 3.79 16.10 6.36
N SER A 83 5.07 16.44 6.54
CA SER A 83 5.54 17.79 6.85
C SER A 83 5.26 18.86 5.78
N ASN A 84 4.88 18.45 4.56
CA ASN A 84 4.54 19.34 3.45
C ASN A 84 3.03 19.57 3.27
N ASP A 85 2.25 19.41 4.34
CA ASP A 85 0.78 19.52 4.37
C ASP A 85 0.02 18.50 3.51
N LYS A 86 0.73 17.54 2.90
CA LYS A 86 0.08 16.40 2.24
C LYS A 86 -0.25 15.32 3.27
N THR A 87 -1.35 14.63 3.04
CA THR A 87 -1.74 13.45 3.82
C THR A 87 -1.91 12.29 2.86
N TYR A 88 -1.35 11.15 3.24
CA TYR A 88 -1.59 9.86 2.60
C TYR A 88 -2.29 8.94 3.60
N THR A 89 -2.75 7.80 3.13
CA THR A 89 -3.22 6.71 3.99
C THR A 89 -2.51 5.42 3.65
N ASN A 90 -2.27 4.58 4.65
CA ASN A 90 -1.94 3.18 4.48
C ASN A 90 -3.18 2.33 4.77
N SER A 91 -3.74 1.68 3.76
CA SER A 91 -4.84 0.72 3.92
C SER A 91 -4.29 -0.70 3.78
N LEU A 92 -4.33 -1.49 4.85
CA LEU A 92 -3.90 -2.89 4.79
C LEU A 92 -5.08 -3.76 4.35
N ILE A 93 -4.91 -4.51 3.26
CA ILE A 93 -5.89 -5.45 2.74
C ILE A 93 -5.37 -6.87 2.96
N LEU A 94 -6.07 -7.67 3.75
CA LEU A 94 -5.77 -9.10 3.91
C LEU A 94 -6.38 -9.86 2.72
N CYS A 95 -5.53 -10.49 1.90
CA CYS A 95 -6.01 -11.32 0.79
C CYS A 95 -6.21 -12.78 1.23
N ASN A 96 -5.39 -13.25 2.16
CA ASN A 96 -5.54 -14.53 2.87
C ASN A 96 -4.74 -14.49 4.20
N ASN A 97 -4.59 -15.64 4.87
CA ASN A 97 -3.93 -15.73 6.18
C ASN A 97 -2.44 -15.33 6.20
N GLU A 98 -1.73 -15.53 5.09
CA GLU A 98 -0.28 -15.33 4.98
C GLU A 98 0.04 -14.25 3.93
N TYR A 99 -0.96 -13.55 3.37
CA TYR A 99 -0.76 -12.60 2.28
C TYR A 99 -1.59 -11.33 2.44
N ALA A 100 -0.92 -10.19 2.43
CA ALA A 100 -1.57 -8.88 2.54
C ALA A 100 -0.94 -7.83 1.61
N ILE A 101 -1.75 -6.86 1.19
CA ILE A 101 -1.32 -5.74 0.35
C ILE A 101 -1.53 -4.45 1.12
N SER A 102 -0.48 -3.62 1.21
CA SER A 102 -0.59 -2.26 1.74
C SER A 102 -0.82 -1.28 0.60
N LEU A 103 -1.98 -0.62 0.59
CA LEU A 103 -2.33 0.43 -0.36
C LEU A 103 -1.95 1.80 0.23
N ILE A 104 -0.98 2.47 -0.40
CA ILE A 104 -0.58 3.84 -0.08
C ILE A 104 -1.32 4.79 -1.02
N ILE A 105 -2.24 5.59 -0.48
CA ILE A 105 -3.15 6.42 -1.27
C ILE A 105 -3.06 7.87 -0.82
N PRO A 106 -2.87 8.86 -1.72
CA PRO A 106 -3.08 10.26 -1.38
C PRO A 106 -4.50 10.49 -0.84
N MET A 107 -4.64 11.24 0.25
CA MET A 107 -5.96 11.48 0.89
C MET A 107 -7.00 12.06 -0.09
N GLU A 108 -6.56 12.87 -1.05
CA GLU A 108 -7.41 13.46 -2.10
C GLU A 108 -8.00 12.41 -3.07
N LEU A 109 -7.33 11.28 -3.27
CA LEU A 109 -7.77 10.17 -4.13
C LEU A 109 -8.50 9.06 -3.35
N LEU A 110 -8.49 9.10 -2.01
CA LEU A 110 -9.00 8.02 -1.19
C LEU A 110 -10.51 7.78 -1.42
N PRO A 111 -10.93 6.57 -1.83
CA PRO A 111 -12.34 6.22 -1.99
C PRO A 111 -13.13 6.36 -0.69
N GLN A 112 -14.42 6.68 -0.79
CA GLN A 112 -15.26 6.91 0.39
C GLN A 112 -15.33 5.68 1.30
N ASN A 113 -15.42 4.49 0.71
CA ASN A 113 -15.43 3.25 1.46
C ASN A 113 -14.22 3.12 2.41
N LEU A 114 -13.00 3.43 1.95
CA LEU A 114 -11.80 3.37 2.79
C LEU A 114 -11.73 4.53 3.81
N LYS A 115 -12.29 5.72 3.48
CA LYS A 115 -12.38 6.83 4.44
C LYS A 115 -13.15 6.46 5.70
N ASP A 116 -14.17 5.61 5.57
CA ASP A 116 -15.02 5.19 6.69
C ASP A 116 -14.27 4.31 7.71
N TYR A 117 -13.08 3.81 7.38
CA TYR A 117 -12.21 2.99 8.25
C TYR A 117 -11.03 3.77 8.84
N ILE A 118 -10.93 5.07 8.60
CA ILE A 118 -9.85 5.88 9.20
C ILE A 118 -10.00 5.85 10.72
N ILE A 119 -8.97 5.34 11.40
CA ILE A 119 -8.90 5.33 12.85
C ILE A 119 -8.39 6.71 13.33
N ASP A 120 -9.06 7.29 14.33
CA ASP A 120 -8.69 8.55 14.97
C ASP A 120 -7.87 8.36 16.25
#